data_AF-A0AAV1PL78-F1
#
_entry.id   AF-A0AAV1PL78-F1
#
_cell.length_a   1.000
_cell.length_b   1.000
_cell.length_c   1.000
_cell.angle_alpha   90.00
_cell.angle_beta   90.00
_cell.angle_gamma   90.00
#
_symmetry.space_group_name_H-M   'P 1'
#
loop_
_entity.id
_entity.type
_entity.pdbx_description
1 polymer ?
#
loop_
_entity_poly.entity_id
_entity_poly.type
_entity_poly.pdbx_seq_one_letter_code
_entity_poly.pdbx_strand_id
1 'polypeptide(L)'
;MLRAVLNISKSTHLTNSILYEGIPRASEKVAVRRMRLAGHCQRHQELPASKLVLWEPTHGHRSRGRPTLTYVDVLKKDAGAQSTIELARCMENRDDWKQRWRARLRTT
;
A
#
# COMPACT_ATOMS: atom_id res chain seq x y z
N MET A 1 14.66 -10.10 7.58
CA MET A 1 13.83 -11.32 7.70
C MET A 1 14.32 -12.40 6.76
N LEU A 2 14.14 -12.32 5.43
CA LEU A 2 14.51 -13.43 4.53
C LEU A 2 15.99 -13.86 4.60
N ARG A 3 16.93 -12.90 4.67
CA ARG A 3 18.35 -13.21 4.89
C ARG A 3 18.63 -14.05 6.15
N ALA A 4 17.90 -13.80 7.24
CA ALA A 4 18.09 -14.55 8.48
C ALA A 4 17.55 -15.98 8.35
N VAL A 5 16.40 -16.15 7.68
CA VAL A 5 15.82 -17.48 7.41
C VAL A 5 16.72 -18.31 6.51
N LEU A 6 17.34 -17.68 5.51
CA LEU A 6 18.29 -18.32 4.59
C LEU A 6 19.72 -18.41 5.14
N ASN A 7 19.94 -17.99 6.40
CA ASN A 7 21.25 -17.94 7.05
C ASN A 7 22.35 -17.23 6.22
N ILE A 8 21.98 -16.15 5.53
CA ILE A 8 22.88 -15.37 4.68
C ILE A 8 23.61 -14.33 5.53
N SER A 9 24.95 -14.40 5.54
CA SER A 9 25.80 -13.40 6.19
C SER A 9 25.65 -12.02 5.55
N LYS A 10 25.75 -10.97 6.36
CA LYS A 10 25.80 -9.58 5.86
C LYS A 10 27.05 -9.32 5.01
N SER A 11 28.15 -10.03 5.24
CA SER A 11 29.41 -9.88 4.51
C SER A 11 29.32 -10.31 3.05
N THR A 12 28.30 -11.08 2.66
CA THR A 12 28.09 -11.54 1.29
C THR A 12 27.64 -10.41 0.36
N HIS A 13 27.24 -9.24 0.88
CA HIS A 13 26.79 -8.08 0.09
C HIS A 13 25.73 -8.41 -0.99
N LEU A 14 24.91 -9.43 -0.75
CA LEU A 14 23.91 -9.89 -1.71
C LEU A 14 22.90 -8.77 -2.00
N THR A 15 22.54 -8.55 -3.26
CA THR A 15 21.52 -7.57 -3.63
C THR A 15 20.10 -8.08 -3.35
N ASN A 16 19.13 -7.16 -3.24
CA ASN A 16 17.74 -7.56 -3.01
C ASN A 16 17.09 -8.18 -4.27
N SER A 17 17.60 -7.94 -5.48
CA SER A 17 17.11 -8.62 -6.69
C SER A 17 17.41 -10.12 -6.61
N ILE A 18 18.64 -10.47 -6.26
CA ILE A 18 19.06 -11.87 -6.10
C ILE A 18 18.40 -12.50 -4.87
N LEU A 19 18.32 -11.79 -3.74
CA LEU A 19 17.71 -12.36 -2.53
C LEU A 19 16.24 -12.79 -2.73
N TYR A 20 15.47 -12.05 -3.52
CA TYR A 20 14.04 -12.30 -3.65
C TYR A 20 13.68 -13.15 -4.86
N GLU A 21 14.47 -13.20 -5.93
CA GLU A 21 14.32 -14.17 -7.05
C GLU A 21 12.87 -14.34 -7.55
N GLY A 22 12.14 -13.23 -7.73
CA GLY A 22 10.74 -13.26 -8.18
C GLY A 22 9.68 -13.39 -7.07
N ILE A 23 10.10 -13.55 -5.81
CA ILE A 23 9.19 -13.55 -4.66
C ILE A 23 8.84 -12.11 -4.30
N PRO A 24 7.55 -11.73 -4.24
CA PRO A 24 7.15 -10.40 -3.83
C PRO A 24 7.55 -10.15 -2.37
N ARG A 25 8.13 -8.97 -2.13
CA ARG A 25 8.55 -8.54 -0.79
C ARG A 25 7.37 -8.55 0.18
N ALA A 26 7.65 -8.75 1.46
CA ALA A 26 6.61 -8.68 2.50
C ALA A 26 5.87 -7.33 2.49
N SER A 27 6.56 -6.24 2.17
CA SER A 27 5.96 -4.91 2.00
C SER A 27 4.90 -4.88 0.90
N GLU A 28 5.12 -5.57 -0.23
CA GLU A 28 4.16 -5.66 -1.32
C GLU A 28 2.91 -6.44 -0.90
N LYS A 29 3.09 -7.54 -0.15
CA LYS A 29 1.96 -8.30 0.40
C LYS A 29 1.12 -7.45 1.36
N VAL A 30 1.77 -6.64 2.20
CA VAL A 30 1.08 -5.71 3.12
C VAL A 30 0.33 -4.63 2.34
N ALA A 31 0.95 -4.03 1.33
CA ALA A 31 0.31 -3.04 0.45
C ALA A 31 -0.92 -3.63 -0.26
N VAL A 32 -0.81 -4.84 -0.82
CA VAL A 32 -1.94 -5.52 -1.47
C VAL A 32 -3.09 -5.80 -0.51
N ARG A 33 -2.80 -6.25 0.71
CA ARG A 33 -3.84 -6.47 1.74
C ARG A 33 -4.53 -5.16 2.11
N ARG A 34 -3.76 -4.08 2.28
CA ARG A 34 -4.28 -2.73 2.53
C ARG A 34 -5.20 -2.26 1.41
N MET A 35 -4.74 -2.38 0.15
CA MET A 35 -5.53 -2.01 -1.03
C MET A 35 -6.84 -2.83 -1.12
N ARG A 36 -6.77 -4.15 -0.88
CA ARG A 36 -7.96 -5.01 -0.89
C ARG A 36 -9.00 -4.59 0.14
N LEU A 37 -8.56 -4.33 1.37
CA LEU A 37 -9.43 -3.87 2.45
C LEU A 37 -10.05 -2.51 2.10
N ALA A 38 -9.23 -1.54 1.68
CA ALA A 38 -9.70 -0.20 1.33
C ALA A 38 -10.76 -0.23 0.22
N GLY A 39 -10.49 -0.95 -0.87
CA GLY A 39 -11.44 -1.07 -1.97
C GLY A 39 -12.72 -1.83 -1.60
N HIS A 40 -12.64 -2.79 -0.66
CA HIS A 40 -13.85 -3.42 -0.12
C HIS A 40 -14.67 -2.41 0.67
N CYS A 41 -14.07 -1.72 1.65
CA CYS A 41 -14.78 -0.72 2.46
C CYS A 41 -15.34 0.44 1.62
N GLN A 42 -14.66 0.87 0.55
CA GLN A 42 -15.17 1.93 -0.32
C GLN A 42 -16.47 1.54 -1.04
N ARG A 43 -16.57 0.29 -1.51
CA ARG A 43 -17.74 -0.20 -2.25
C ARG A 43 -18.90 -0.63 -1.34
N HIS A 44 -18.64 -0.80 -0.05
CA HIS A 44 -19.58 -1.28 0.95
C HIS A 44 -19.85 -0.18 2.00
N GLN A 45 -20.74 0.75 1.65
CA GLN A 45 -21.04 1.94 2.45
C GLN A 45 -21.76 1.61 3.77
N GLU A 46 -22.31 0.40 3.90
CA GLU A 46 -22.88 -0.14 5.14
C GLU A 46 -21.83 -0.36 6.24
N LEU A 47 -20.55 -0.51 5.88
CA LEU A 47 -19.48 -0.74 6.83
C LEU A 47 -19.06 0.58 7.51
N PRO A 48 -18.93 0.64 8.85
CA PRO A 48 -18.43 1.84 9.53
C PRO A 48 -17.05 2.30 9.02
N ALA A 49 -16.22 1.37 8.55
CA ALA A 49 -14.90 1.64 8.00
C ALA A 49 -14.95 2.43 6.68
N SER A 50 -16.04 2.38 5.91
CA SER A 50 -16.17 3.11 4.63
C SER A 50 -15.95 4.62 4.83
N LYS A 51 -16.47 5.16 5.93
CA LYS A 51 -16.36 6.56 6.34
C LYS A 51 -14.94 6.99 6.69
N LEU A 52 -14.05 6.04 7.00
CA LEU A 52 -12.69 6.30 7.48
C LEU A 52 -11.61 6.03 6.42
N VAL A 53 -11.89 5.24 5.38
CA VAL A 53 -10.89 4.82 4.37
C VAL A 53 -10.23 5.99 3.66
N LEU A 54 -11.03 7.01 3.31
CA LEU A 54 -10.59 8.22 2.61
C LEU A 54 -10.61 9.46 3.52
N TRP A 55 -10.71 9.26 4.83
CA TRP A 55 -10.75 10.37 5.77
C TRP A 55 -9.38 11.05 5.83
N GLU A 56 -9.38 12.36 5.58
CA GLU A 56 -8.21 13.22 5.75
C GLU A 56 -8.39 14.09 7.01
N PRO A 57 -7.34 14.24 7.85
CA PRO A 57 -7.44 15.06 9.04
C PRO A 57 -7.61 16.54 8.67
N THR A 58 -8.69 17.14 9.14
CA THR A 58 -9.02 18.56 8.94
C THR A 58 -8.30 19.51 9.91
N HIS A 59 -7.63 19.00 10.93
CA HIS A 59 -7.21 19.79 12.11
C HIS A 59 -5.72 19.65 12.42
N GLY A 60 -5.12 20.73 12.92
CA GLY A 60 -3.86 20.73 13.66
C GLY A 60 -2.85 21.76 13.15
N HIS A 61 -2.28 22.53 14.07
CA HIS A 61 -1.02 23.22 13.78
C HIS A 61 0.02 22.18 13.40
N ARG A 62 0.58 22.30 12.19
CA ARG A 62 1.65 21.42 11.73
C ARG A 62 2.84 21.57 12.69
N SER A 63 3.23 20.50 13.37
CA SER A 63 4.45 20.51 14.17
C SER A 63 5.65 20.79 13.24
N ARG A 64 6.72 21.40 13.78
CA ARG A 64 7.96 21.60 13.01
C ARG A 64 8.48 20.25 12.53
N GLY A 65 8.78 20.14 11.24
CA GLY A 65 9.35 18.95 10.62
C GLY A 65 8.53 18.39 9.46
N ARG A 66 8.90 17.19 8.98
CA ARG A 66 8.16 16.48 7.94
C ARG A 66 6.86 15.92 8.54
N PRO A 67 5.70 16.11 7.87
CA PRO A 67 4.44 15.51 8.31
C PRO A 67 4.54 14.00 8.43
N THR A 68 3.82 13.46 9.41
CA THR A 68 3.55 12.02 9.48
C THR A 68 2.74 11.59 8.27
N LEU A 69 3.05 10.42 7.73
CA LEU A 69 2.27 9.83 6.65
C LEU A 69 0.91 9.39 7.18
N THR A 70 -0.16 9.88 6.56
CA THR A 70 -1.51 9.42 6.87
C THR A 70 -1.79 8.09 6.17
N TYR A 71 -2.86 7.40 6.59
CA TYR A 71 -3.33 6.20 5.90
C TYR A 71 -3.62 6.47 4.42
N VAL A 72 -4.25 7.61 4.12
CA VAL A 72 -4.58 8.03 2.75
C VAL A 72 -3.32 8.26 1.92
N ASP A 73 -2.27 8.88 2.49
CA ASP A 73 -0.99 9.08 1.78
C ASP A 73 -0.33 7.75 1.41
N VAL A 74 -0.36 6.79 2.33
CA VAL A 74 0.15 5.44 2.08
C VAL A 74 -0.67 4.75 0.99
N LEU A 75 -2.00 4.88 1.02
CA LEU A 75 -2.89 4.26 0.05
C LEU A 75 -2.76 4.89 -1.35
N LYS A 76 -2.59 6.22 -1.44
CA LYS A 76 -2.24 6.94 -2.68
C LYS A 76 -0.95 6.38 -3.27
N LYS A 77 0.10 6.24 -2.45
CA LYS A 77 1.39 5.66 -2.87
C LYS A 77 1.27 4.21 -3.32
N ASP A 78 0.46 3.40 -2.64
CA ASP A 78 0.25 2.00 -3.02
C ASP A 78 -0.46 1.87 -4.38
N ALA A 79 -1.49 2.69 -4.59
CA ALA A 79 -2.33 2.66 -5.78
C ALA A 79 -1.76 3.45 -6.97
N GLY A 80 -0.73 4.27 -6.75
CA GLY A 80 -0.19 5.20 -7.73
C GLY A 80 -1.13 6.37 -8.05
N ALA A 81 -2.05 6.70 -7.15
CA ALA A 81 -3.01 7.79 -7.33
C ALA A 81 -2.43 9.12 -6.80
N GLN A 82 -2.74 10.22 -7.48
CA GLN A 82 -2.27 11.56 -7.11
C GLN A 82 -3.25 12.28 -6.17
N SER A 83 -4.54 11.95 -6.24
CA SER A 83 -5.59 12.59 -5.44
C SER A 83 -6.51 11.59 -4.76
N THR A 84 -7.24 12.03 -3.74
CA THR A 84 -8.30 11.24 -3.08
C THR A 84 -9.46 10.94 -4.00
N ILE A 85 -9.82 11.88 -4.88
CA ILE A 85 -10.89 11.72 -5.86
C ILE A 85 -10.53 10.64 -6.87
N GLU A 86 -9.31 10.67 -7.40
CA GLU A 86 -8.80 9.63 -8.29
C GLU A 86 -8.77 8.28 -7.59
N LEU A 87 -8.27 8.24 -6.35
CA LEU A 87 -8.22 7.03 -5.54
C LEU A 87 -9.61 6.42 -5.32
N ALA A 88 -10.61 7.25 -5.01
CA ALA A 88 -12.00 6.82 -4.85
C ALA A 88 -12.56 6.20 -6.14
N ARG A 89 -12.38 6.87 -7.28
CA ARG A 89 -12.82 6.38 -8.60
C ARG A 89 -12.17 5.03 -8.95
N CYS A 90 -10.88 4.89 -8.67
CA CYS A 90 -10.15 3.64 -8.89
C CYS A 90 -10.66 2.51 -7.98
N MET A 91 -11.02 2.82 -6.74
CA MET A 91 -11.58 1.82 -5.81
C MET A 91 -13.00 1.40 -6.20
N GLU A 92 -13.79 2.29 -6.78
CA GLU A 92 -15.14 1.99 -7.28
C GLU A 92 -15.10 0.97 -8.42
N ASN A 93 -14.19 1.17 -9.39
CA ASN A 93 -13.97 0.23 -10.47
C ASN A 93 -13.21 -1.02 -9.98
N ARG A 94 -13.95 -2.12 -9.80
CA ARG A 94 -13.39 -3.39 -9.28
C ARG A 94 -12.25 -3.94 -10.13
N ASP A 95 -12.32 -3.84 -11.45
CA ASP A 95 -11.33 -4.43 -12.35
C ASP A 95 -10.06 -3.58 -12.43
N ASP A 96 -10.19 -2.24 -12.50
CA ASP A 96 -9.05 -1.32 -12.38
C ASP A 96 -8.35 -1.53 -11.03
N TRP A 97 -9.11 -1.55 -9.93
CA TRP A 97 -8.56 -1.80 -8.60
C TRP A 97 -7.82 -3.12 -8.51
N LYS A 98 -8.39 -4.18 -9.12
CA LYS A 98 -7.81 -5.52 -9.17
C LYS A 98 -6.51 -5.54 -9.95
N GLN A 99 -6.46 -4.83 -11.07
CA GLN A 99 -5.26 -4.72 -11.88
C GLN A 99 -4.14 -4.02 -11.12
N ARG A 100 -4.45 -2.91 -10.43
CA ARG A 100 -3.47 -2.14 -9.65
C ARG A 100 -2.81 -2.95 -8.54
N TRP A 101 -3.58 -3.63 -7.68
CA TRP A 101 -2.96 -4.44 -6.63
C TRP A 101 -2.28 -5.71 -7.17
N ARG A 102 -2.74 -6.26 -8.32
CA ARG A 102 -2.05 -7.39 -8.98
C ARG A 102 -0.70 -6.98 -9.56
N ALA A 103 -0.61 -5.78 -10.13
CA ALA A 103 0.65 -5.26 -10.67
C ALA A 103 1.75 -5.28 -9.61
N ARG A 104 1.43 -4.92 -8.36
CA ARG A 104 2.37 -4.94 -7.23
C ARG A 104 2.95 -6.31 -6.88
N LEU A 105 2.25 -7.40 -7.21
CA LEU A 105 2.77 -8.75 -6.99
C LEU A 105 3.62 -9.25 -8.16
N ARG A 106 3.58 -8.56 -9.32
CA ARG A 106 4.32 -8.89 -10.53
C ARG A 106 5.63 -8.11 -10.65
N THR A 107 5.74 -6.96 -10.00
CA THR A 107 6.97 -6.14 -10.00
C THR A 107 7.97 -6.73 -9.00
N THR A 108 8.92 -7.51 -9.49
CA THR A 108 10.15 -7.92 -8.76
C THR A 108 11.35 -7.82 -9.67
#